data_AF-A0A2D5AZX2-F1
#
_entry.id   AF-A0A2D5AZX2-F1
#
_cell.length_a   1.000
_cell.length_b   1.000
_cell.length_c   1.000
_cell.angle_alpha   90.00
_cell.angle_beta   90.00
_cell.angle_gamma   90.00
#
_symmetry.space_group_name_H-M   'P 1'
#
loop_
_entity.id
_entity.type
_entity.pdbx_description
1 polymer ?
#
loop_
_entity_poly.entity_id
_entity_poly.type
_entity_poly.pdbx_seq_one_letter_code
_entity_poly.pdbx_strand_id
1 'polypeptide(L)'
;MKTPSALSLLIGLFFLAGGSCQNTRETLTGEWQETLEGMTLRPVYPPRQDFQVGDVYLSHPDAAALEQWVSTLDLSGVAATFQARRGPFSGKGVRPASSGAKNAMHLVAFPEFSGINVRGRDIDWLVPSEALSMAEGESWQGDHEVTLKISSASSFGLPFNLISKVMIEETSEGETSVQRLRPEVGISLSTLARTQSFPATSPDPHVRLEVVTEVYYAHAFDISVTRLRQPARDVTEPIELVDASIQDNNKGLVEALNQRLVVVAPSTPGTNLRILGATDATIVLRRTFEEPIAVGYRSMRVTLNKKTGEVVSYDSHNPIPKADKPATRRDRFDLEGALALELADHLQGKAELIEVRYDPTISRWRLQVRLDEGAETPFIPRSQRAAIAEHAGERTNRLSSEDKRRLQRFVDAGGIVFETR
;
A
#
# COMPACT_ATOMS: atom_id res chain seq x y z
N MET A 1 49.73 -14.68 35.20
CA MET A 1 48.46 -13.90 35.14
C MET A 1 48.39 -13.27 33.75
N LYS A 2 47.44 -13.70 32.91
CA LYS A 2 47.28 -13.21 31.53
C LYS A 2 46.20 -12.13 31.51
N THR A 3 46.53 -10.94 31.04
CA THR A 3 45.58 -9.86 30.79
C THR A 3 44.71 -10.21 29.57
N PRO A 4 43.38 -9.97 29.59
CA PRO A 4 42.55 -10.14 28.42
C PRO A 4 42.80 -9.00 27.43
N SER A 5 42.91 -9.35 26.15
CA SER A 5 43.14 -8.46 25.01
C SER A 5 41.96 -7.51 24.77
N ALA A 6 42.27 -6.23 24.54
CA ALA A 6 41.36 -5.14 24.19
C ALA A 6 40.58 -5.32 22.86
N LEU A 7 40.66 -6.48 22.22
CA LEU A 7 40.00 -6.79 20.96
C LEU A 7 38.54 -7.27 21.13
N SER A 8 38.15 -7.69 22.35
CA SER A 8 36.79 -8.18 22.62
C SER A 8 35.76 -7.08 22.90
N LEU A 9 36.17 -5.81 22.95
CA LEU A 9 35.28 -4.67 23.25
C LEU A 9 34.71 -3.98 22.00
N LEU A 10 35.16 -4.36 20.79
CA LEU A 10 34.75 -3.72 19.52
C LEU A 10 33.71 -4.52 18.72
N ILE A 11 33.36 -5.73 19.17
CA ILE A 11 32.32 -6.58 18.54
C ILE A 11 30.96 -6.43 19.26
N GLY A 12 30.93 -5.79 20.44
CA GLY A 12 29.72 -5.57 21.22
C GLY A 12 28.90 -4.32 20.87
N LEU A 13 29.33 -3.51 19.89
CA LEU A 13 28.73 -2.20 19.60
C LEU A 13 28.11 -2.06 18.20
N PHE A 14 27.79 -3.18 17.54
CA PHE A 14 27.07 -3.19 16.25
C PHE A 14 25.58 -3.55 16.35
N PHE A 15 25.05 -3.81 17.55
CA PHE A 15 23.64 -4.22 17.75
C PHE A 15 22.69 -3.10 18.25
N LEU A 16 23.15 -1.84 18.33
CA LEU A 16 22.33 -0.72 18.84
C LEU A 16 22.09 0.42 17.84
N ALA A 17 22.17 0.12 16.54
CA ALA A 17 21.64 1.00 15.49
C ALA A 17 20.31 0.44 14.95
N GLY A 18 19.30 0.33 15.81
CA GLY A 18 17.91 0.11 15.42
C GLY A 18 17.27 1.38 14.85
N GLY A 19 17.93 2.02 13.89
CA GLY A 19 17.50 3.29 13.29
C GLY A 19 16.63 3.09 12.05
N SER A 20 15.36 3.49 12.16
CA SER A 20 14.46 3.96 11.09
C SER A 20 14.12 3.06 9.88
N CYS A 21 14.12 1.74 9.98
CA CYS A 21 13.58 0.87 8.90
C CYS A 21 12.04 0.91 8.76
N GLN A 22 11.30 1.63 9.61
CA GLN A 22 9.83 1.63 9.58
C GLN A 22 9.23 2.42 8.39
N ASN A 23 9.93 3.43 7.86
CA ASN A 23 9.36 4.31 6.83
C ASN A 23 9.22 3.67 5.43
N THR A 24 10.06 2.69 5.09
CA THR A 24 10.11 2.17 3.71
C THR A 24 8.99 1.18 3.42
N ARG A 25 8.70 0.24 4.34
CA ARG A 25 7.55 -0.68 4.21
C ARG A 25 6.21 0.06 4.10
N GLU A 26 6.03 1.14 4.86
CA GLU A 26 4.83 1.98 4.78
C GLU A 26 4.71 2.66 3.41
N THR A 27 5.84 3.11 2.84
CA THR A 27 5.87 3.71 1.50
C THR A 27 5.46 2.72 0.41
N LEU A 28 6.06 1.51 0.41
CA LEU A 28 5.71 0.45 -0.55
C LEU A 28 4.23 0.05 -0.43
N THR A 29 3.74 -0.12 0.80
CA THR A 29 2.33 -0.47 1.04
C THR A 29 1.41 0.64 0.54
N GLY A 30 1.78 1.91 0.76
CA GLY A 30 1.02 3.07 0.29
C GLY A 30 0.95 3.20 -1.23
N GLU A 31 2.08 3.07 -1.94
CA GLU A 31 2.12 3.11 -3.41
C GLU A 31 1.37 1.93 -4.04
N TRP A 32 1.54 0.72 -3.47
CA TRP A 32 0.81 -0.48 -3.87
C TRP A 32 -0.70 -0.31 -3.69
N GLN A 33 -1.10 0.22 -2.53
CA GLN A 33 -2.50 0.51 -2.21
C GLN A 33 -3.08 1.56 -3.16
N GLU A 34 -2.42 2.70 -3.35
CA GLU A 34 -2.90 3.78 -4.22
C GLU A 34 -3.12 3.28 -5.66
N THR A 35 -2.19 2.46 -6.16
CA THR A 35 -2.25 1.91 -7.50
C THR A 35 -3.45 0.98 -7.69
N LEU A 36 -3.64 0.03 -6.76
CA LEU A 36 -4.76 -0.91 -6.81
C LEU A 36 -6.10 -0.22 -6.55
N GLU A 37 -6.15 0.74 -5.63
CA GLU A 37 -7.35 1.54 -5.38
C GLU A 37 -7.75 2.37 -6.61
N GLY A 38 -6.77 2.88 -7.36
CA GLY A 38 -6.98 3.51 -8.67
C GLY A 38 -7.69 2.60 -9.67
N MET A 39 -7.50 1.29 -9.56
CA MET A 39 -8.18 0.25 -10.34
C MET A 39 -9.46 -0.27 -9.67
N THR A 40 -9.92 0.38 -8.61
CA THR A 40 -11.06 -0.04 -7.76
C THR A 40 -10.87 -1.39 -7.06
N LEU A 41 -9.61 -1.78 -6.85
CA LEU A 41 -9.19 -2.98 -6.13
C LEU A 41 -8.69 -2.61 -4.74
N ARG A 42 -8.91 -3.48 -3.77
CA ARG A 42 -8.26 -3.38 -2.47
C ARG A 42 -6.97 -4.20 -2.49
N PRO A 43 -5.86 -3.68 -1.96
CA PRO A 43 -4.61 -4.41 -1.92
C PRO A 43 -4.70 -5.63 -0.99
N VAL A 44 -4.08 -6.73 -1.42
CA VAL A 44 -3.68 -7.82 -0.49
C VAL A 44 -2.20 -7.60 -0.22
N TYR A 45 -1.85 -7.20 1.00
CA TYR A 45 -0.46 -6.96 1.39
C TYR A 45 -0.14 -7.57 2.77
N PRO A 46 0.93 -8.38 2.88
CA PRO A 46 1.70 -8.93 1.77
C PRO A 46 0.84 -9.86 0.90
N PRO A 47 1.15 -10.00 -0.40
CA PRO A 47 0.51 -10.99 -1.27
C PRO A 47 0.60 -12.41 -0.70
N ARG A 48 -0.46 -13.19 -0.86
CA ARG A 48 -0.58 -14.51 -0.23
C ARG A 48 -1.43 -15.48 -1.06
N GLN A 49 -1.19 -16.77 -0.90
CA GLN A 49 -1.89 -17.83 -1.66
C GLN A 49 -3.26 -18.20 -1.07
N ASP A 50 -3.47 -17.95 0.23
CA ASP A 50 -4.65 -18.36 0.99
C ASP A 50 -5.82 -17.36 0.94
N PHE A 51 -5.71 -16.29 0.15
CA PHE A 51 -6.79 -15.30 -0.02
C PHE A 51 -7.78 -15.78 -1.09
N GLN A 52 -9.08 -15.83 -0.78
CA GLN A 52 -10.09 -16.50 -1.60
C GLN A 52 -11.44 -15.77 -1.67
N VAL A 53 -12.22 -16.05 -2.73
CA VAL A 53 -13.57 -15.48 -2.92
C VAL A 53 -14.54 -16.02 -1.89
N GLY A 54 -15.15 -15.12 -1.12
CA GLY A 54 -16.06 -15.40 -0.02
C GLY A 54 -15.43 -15.21 1.36
N ASP A 55 -14.13 -14.93 1.44
CA ASP A 55 -13.50 -14.53 2.70
C ASP A 55 -14.20 -13.29 3.26
N VAL A 56 -14.42 -13.26 4.57
CA VAL A 56 -15.13 -12.17 5.24
C VAL A 56 -14.19 -11.44 6.18
N TYR A 57 -14.07 -10.14 5.98
CA TYR A 57 -13.28 -9.22 6.80
C TYR A 57 -14.21 -8.26 7.53
N LEU A 58 -13.73 -7.68 8.62
CA LEU A 58 -14.39 -6.57 9.28
C LEU A 58 -13.75 -5.28 8.84
N SER A 59 -14.55 -4.38 8.26
CA SER A 59 -14.10 -3.04 7.95
C SER A 59 -14.31 -2.18 9.18
N HIS A 60 -13.24 -1.95 9.96
CA HIS A 60 -13.28 -0.96 11.03
C HIS A 60 -12.53 0.31 10.59
N PRO A 61 -13.11 1.51 10.78
CA PRO A 61 -12.44 2.75 10.41
C PRO A 61 -11.19 3.04 11.26
N ASP A 62 -11.04 2.37 12.40
CA ASP A 62 -9.87 2.46 13.28
C ASP A 62 -9.12 1.11 13.27
N ALA A 63 -7.97 1.08 12.60
CA ALA A 63 -7.13 -0.10 12.46
C ALA A 63 -6.47 -0.54 13.78
N ALA A 64 -6.15 0.40 14.68
CA ALA A 64 -5.57 0.09 15.98
C ALA A 64 -6.60 -0.60 16.88
N ALA A 65 -7.85 -0.15 16.82
CA ALA A 65 -8.96 -0.83 17.46
C ALA A 65 -9.17 -2.27 16.92
N LEU A 66 -8.99 -2.46 15.61
CA LEU A 66 -9.13 -3.77 14.97
C LEU A 66 -8.06 -4.77 15.44
N GLU A 67 -6.78 -4.38 15.52
CA GLU A 67 -5.70 -5.29 15.95
C GLU A 67 -5.90 -5.77 17.39
N GLN A 68 -6.26 -4.86 18.30
CA GLN A 68 -6.59 -5.22 19.68
C GLN A 68 -7.76 -6.20 19.73
N TRP A 69 -8.80 -5.98 18.92
CA TRP A 69 -9.97 -6.85 18.85
C TRP A 69 -9.66 -8.23 18.25
N VAL A 70 -8.92 -8.30 17.14
CA VAL A 70 -8.52 -9.57 16.50
C VAL A 70 -7.77 -10.46 17.48
N SER A 71 -6.96 -9.88 18.37
CA SER A 71 -6.25 -10.64 19.42
C SER A 71 -7.18 -11.29 20.46
N THR A 72 -8.41 -10.79 20.61
CA THR A 72 -9.41 -11.28 21.57
C THR A 72 -10.39 -12.30 21.00
N LEU A 73 -10.40 -12.47 19.68
CA LEU A 73 -11.29 -13.43 19.04
C LEU A 73 -10.63 -14.79 18.93
N ASP A 74 -11.36 -15.79 19.38
CA ASP A 74 -11.11 -17.16 18.94
C ASP A 74 -11.76 -17.37 17.56
N LEU A 75 -11.03 -16.98 16.51
CA LEU A 75 -11.44 -17.23 15.12
C LEU A 75 -11.16 -18.68 14.67
N SER A 76 -10.53 -19.51 15.50
CA SER A 76 -10.12 -20.86 15.10
C SER A 76 -11.31 -21.72 14.70
N GLY A 77 -12.45 -21.60 15.40
CA GLY A 77 -13.69 -22.32 15.07
C GLY A 77 -14.37 -21.83 13.80
N VAL A 78 -14.32 -20.52 13.53
CA VAL A 78 -14.89 -19.93 12.30
C VAL A 78 -14.05 -20.32 11.09
N ALA A 79 -12.72 -20.17 11.19
CA ALA A 79 -11.78 -20.58 10.16
C ALA A 79 -11.86 -22.09 9.88
N ALA A 80 -11.94 -22.94 10.91
CA ALA A 80 -12.06 -24.38 10.75
C ALA A 80 -13.39 -24.78 10.09
N THR A 81 -14.52 -24.19 10.49
CA THR A 81 -15.83 -24.47 9.88
C THR A 81 -15.87 -24.01 8.43
N PHE A 82 -15.28 -22.86 8.14
CA PHE A 82 -15.22 -22.30 6.80
C PHE A 82 -14.29 -23.11 5.87
N GLN A 83 -13.09 -23.47 6.33
CA GLN A 83 -12.13 -24.32 5.59
C GLN A 83 -12.64 -25.75 5.39
N ALA A 84 -13.23 -26.37 6.42
CA ALA A 84 -13.81 -27.71 6.32
C ALA A 84 -14.94 -27.79 5.29
N ARG A 85 -15.69 -26.70 5.10
CA ARG A 85 -16.78 -26.62 4.12
C ARG A 85 -16.32 -26.27 2.70
N ARG A 86 -15.19 -25.57 2.54
CA ARG A 86 -14.62 -25.27 1.22
C ARG A 86 -13.93 -26.47 0.57
N GLY A 87 -13.53 -27.48 1.34
CA GLY A 87 -12.68 -28.57 0.87
C GLY A 87 -11.26 -28.07 0.57
N PRO A 88 -10.22 -28.91 0.74
CA PRO A 88 -8.87 -28.50 0.43
C PRO A 88 -8.73 -28.23 -1.08
N PHE A 89 -8.37 -26.99 -1.44
CA PHE A 89 -7.75 -26.71 -2.73
C PHE A 89 -6.35 -27.36 -2.84
N SER A 90 -5.83 -27.99 -1.77
CA SER A 90 -4.51 -28.59 -1.76
C SER A 90 -4.45 -29.90 -2.56
N GLY A 91 -3.93 -29.77 -3.77
CA GLY A 91 -2.66 -30.42 -4.10
C GLY A 91 -2.63 -31.91 -4.46
N LYS A 92 -3.73 -32.68 -4.41
CA LYS A 92 -3.71 -34.05 -4.97
C LYS A 92 -4.96 -34.40 -5.76
N GLY A 93 -4.91 -34.14 -7.07
CA GLY A 93 -5.59 -34.94 -8.07
C GLY A 93 -7.07 -34.67 -8.34
N VAL A 94 -7.73 -33.74 -7.64
CA VAL A 94 -9.06 -33.27 -8.06
C VAL A 94 -8.87 -32.23 -9.15
N ARG A 95 -8.59 -32.70 -10.38
CA ARG A 95 -8.93 -31.89 -11.55
C ARG A 95 -10.42 -31.61 -11.45
N PRO A 96 -10.87 -30.34 -11.48
CA PRO A 96 -12.30 -30.05 -11.55
C PRO A 96 -12.86 -30.87 -12.71
N ALA A 97 -13.80 -31.76 -12.40
CA ALA A 97 -14.39 -32.65 -13.38
C ALA A 97 -14.85 -31.78 -14.58
N SER A 98 -14.36 -32.16 -15.74
CA SER A 98 -14.53 -31.51 -17.03
C SER A 98 -15.99 -31.52 -17.49
N SER A 99 -16.87 -30.81 -16.78
CA SER A 99 -18.22 -30.49 -17.25
C SER A 99 -18.38 -28.97 -17.34
N GLY A 100 -17.83 -28.42 -18.42
CA GLY A 100 -18.27 -27.17 -19.04
C GLY A 100 -17.84 -25.88 -18.35
N ALA A 101 -16.62 -25.42 -18.64
CA ALA A 101 -16.18 -24.03 -18.90
C ALA A 101 -16.69 -22.84 -18.06
N LYS A 102 -17.46 -23.01 -16.98
CA LYS A 102 -18.15 -21.90 -16.30
C LYS A 102 -17.35 -21.22 -15.19
N ASN A 103 -16.25 -21.83 -14.75
CA ASN A 103 -15.39 -21.29 -13.68
C ASN A 103 -13.91 -21.25 -14.10
N ALA A 104 -13.63 -20.96 -15.38
CA ALA A 104 -12.26 -20.69 -15.80
C ALA A 104 -11.84 -19.34 -15.21
N MET A 105 -10.63 -19.27 -14.63
CA MET A 105 -10.07 -17.99 -14.20
C MET A 105 -9.96 -17.07 -15.42
N HIS A 106 -10.43 -15.83 -15.27
CA HIS A 106 -10.36 -14.85 -16.34
C HIS A 106 -8.95 -14.29 -16.40
N LEU A 107 -8.30 -14.36 -17.55
CA LEU A 107 -7.03 -13.66 -17.74
C LEU A 107 -7.31 -12.16 -17.66
N VAL A 108 -6.59 -11.48 -16.79
CA VAL A 108 -6.72 -10.04 -16.60
C VAL A 108 -5.37 -9.41 -16.87
N ALA A 109 -5.38 -8.42 -17.75
CA ALA A 109 -4.23 -7.55 -17.92
C ALA A 109 -4.34 -6.48 -16.84
N PHE A 110 -3.28 -6.33 -16.06
CA PHE A 110 -3.11 -5.11 -15.31
C PHE A 110 -2.44 -4.09 -16.23
N PRO A 111 -2.92 -2.83 -16.26
CA PRO A 111 -2.16 -1.76 -16.92
C PRO A 111 -0.74 -1.76 -16.37
N GLU A 112 0.23 -1.42 -17.21
CA GLU A 112 1.63 -1.38 -16.78
C GLU A 112 1.72 -0.54 -15.51
N PHE A 113 2.17 -1.18 -14.44
CA PHE A 113 2.33 -0.51 -13.16
C PHE A 113 3.47 0.48 -13.31
N SER A 114 3.20 1.73 -12.94
CA SER A 114 4.26 2.68 -12.66
C SER A 114 5.13 2.07 -11.55
N GLY A 115 6.43 1.98 -11.83
CA GLY A 115 7.40 1.40 -10.90
C GLY A 115 7.28 2.01 -9.51
N ILE A 116 7.43 1.15 -8.50
CA ILE A 116 7.44 1.56 -7.10
C ILE A 116 8.87 1.93 -6.75
N ASN A 117 9.10 3.11 -6.20
CA ASN A 117 10.45 3.56 -5.91
C ASN A 117 10.85 3.14 -4.50
N VAL A 118 11.20 1.86 -4.35
CA VAL A 118 11.62 1.33 -3.04
C VAL A 118 13.13 1.48 -2.84
N ARG A 119 13.50 2.14 -1.75
CA ARG A 119 14.89 2.24 -1.28
C ARG A 119 15.16 1.22 -0.17
N GLY A 120 16.04 0.26 -0.39
CA GLY A 120 16.62 -0.58 0.66
C GLY A 120 16.08 -2.02 0.77
N ARG A 121 16.33 -2.66 1.93
CA ARG A 121 16.19 -4.11 2.20
C ARG A 121 14.75 -4.61 2.37
N ASP A 122 13.73 -3.77 2.27
CA ASP A 122 12.34 -4.14 2.62
C ASP A 122 11.61 -4.95 1.53
N ILE A 123 12.30 -5.28 0.44
CA ILE A 123 11.75 -6.04 -0.70
C ILE A 123 12.15 -7.53 -0.63
N ASP A 124 12.74 -7.98 0.48
CA ASP A 124 13.21 -9.37 0.63
C ASP A 124 12.14 -10.42 0.31
N TRP A 125 10.86 -10.09 0.50
CA TRP A 125 9.75 -10.99 0.18
C TRP A 125 9.52 -11.14 -1.33
N LEU A 126 9.86 -10.14 -2.15
CA LEU A 126 9.60 -10.14 -3.59
C LEU A 126 10.89 -10.35 -4.40
N VAL A 127 11.99 -9.71 -4.00
CA VAL A 127 13.33 -9.88 -4.58
C VAL A 127 14.17 -10.72 -3.62
N PRO A 128 14.56 -11.94 -4.00
CA PRO A 128 15.48 -12.73 -3.20
C PRO A 128 16.77 -11.95 -2.99
N SER A 129 17.20 -11.78 -1.74
CA SER A 129 18.44 -11.06 -1.41
C SER A 129 19.66 -11.66 -2.13
N GLU A 130 19.58 -12.94 -2.51
CA GLU A 130 20.59 -13.64 -3.28
C GLU A 130 20.66 -13.17 -4.74
N ALA A 131 19.54 -12.80 -5.34
CA ALA A 131 19.54 -12.21 -6.68
C ALA A 131 20.22 -10.82 -6.66
N LEU A 132 20.06 -10.07 -5.57
CA LEU A 132 20.71 -8.77 -5.36
C LEU A 132 22.22 -8.90 -5.10
N SER A 133 22.65 -9.93 -4.38
CA SER A 133 24.09 -10.16 -4.14
C SER A 133 24.82 -10.65 -5.40
N MET A 134 24.16 -11.45 -6.23
CA MET A 134 24.70 -11.91 -7.51
C MET A 134 24.80 -10.78 -8.56
N ALA A 135 23.88 -9.82 -8.49
CA ALA A 135 23.78 -8.68 -9.37
C ALA A 135 24.95 -7.69 -9.24
N GLU A 136 25.38 -7.40 -8.01
CA GLU A 136 26.19 -6.20 -7.73
C GLU A 136 27.59 -6.47 -7.16
N GLY A 137 27.93 -7.73 -6.85
CA GLY A 137 29.15 -8.06 -6.10
C GLY A 137 29.01 -7.76 -4.60
N GLU A 138 30.11 -7.81 -3.84
CA GLU A 138 30.12 -7.79 -2.37
C GLU A 138 29.54 -6.53 -1.68
N SER A 139 29.16 -5.48 -2.42
CA SER A 139 28.61 -4.26 -1.82
C SER A 139 27.35 -3.75 -2.54
N TRP A 140 26.19 -4.18 -2.06
CA TRP A 140 24.89 -3.51 -2.28
C TRP A 140 24.83 -2.21 -1.45
N GLN A 141 25.78 -1.31 -1.71
CA GLN A 141 25.90 -0.01 -1.04
C GLN A 141 25.49 1.06 -2.05
N GLY A 142 24.24 1.51 -1.98
CA GLY A 142 23.71 2.55 -2.86
C GLY A 142 22.20 2.70 -2.77
N ASP A 143 21.69 3.77 -3.37
CA ASP A 143 20.26 3.92 -3.61
C ASP A 143 19.89 3.10 -4.86
N HIS A 144 18.88 2.25 -4.73
CA HIS A 144 18.31 1.48 -5.84
C HIS A 144 16.85 1.88 -6.05
N GLU A 145 16.39 1.76 -7.28
CA GLU A 145 15.00 1.91 -7.68
C GLU A 145 14.48 0.53 -8.10
N VAL A 146 13.35 0.09 -7.56
CA VAL A 146 12.83 -1.27 -7.79
C VAL A 146 11.43 -1.23 -8.39
N THR A 147 11.36 -1.22 -9.70
CA THR A 147 10.09 -1.25 -10.44
C THR A 147 9.49 -2.65 -10.41
N LEU A 148 8.21 -2.75 -10.01
CA LEU A 148 7.45 -4.00 -9.97
C LEU A 148 6.32 -3.97 -11.00
N LYS A 149 6.22 -5.00 -11.84
CA LYS A 149 5.17 -5.15 -12.84
C LYS A 149 4.52 -6.53 -12.73
N ILE A 150 3.19 -6.59 -12.63
CA ILE A 150 2.46 -7.87 -12.71
C ILE A 150 2.33 -8.27 -14.17
N SER A 151 3.19 -9.17 -14.61
CA SER A 151 3.29 -9.57 -16.03
C SER A 151 2.21 -10.55 -16.46
N SER A 152 1.66 -11.29 -15.51
CA SER A 152 0.60 -12.25 -15.74
C SER A 152 -0.28 -12.35 -14.50
N ALA A 153 -1.59 -12.17 -14.71
CA ALA A 153 -2.57 -12.30 -13.65
C ALA A 153 -3.86 -12.91 -14.17
N SER A 154 -4.62 -13.48 -13.24
CA SER A 154 -5.96 -13.98 -13.48
C SER A 154 -6.89 -13.56 -12.36
N SER A 155 -8.14 -13.25 -12.66
CA SER A 155 -9.15 -13.05 -11.64
C SER A 155 -10.07 -14.27 -11.51
N PHE A 156 -10.52 -14.50 -10.28
CA PHE A 156 -11.56 -15.45 -9.95
C PHE A 156 -12.58 -14.72 -9.09
N GLY A 157 -13.84 -14.74 -9.51
CA GLY A 157 -14.90 -14.02 -8.82
C GLY A 157 -16.23 -14.72 -8.90
N LEU A 158 -17.09 -14.44 -7.93
CA LEU A 158 -18.48 -14.88 -7.94
C LEU A 158 -19.38 -13.64 -8.13
N PRO A 159 -20.42 -13.75 -8.97
CA PRO A 159 -21.39 -12.69 -9.14
C PRO A 159 -22.01 -12.28 -7.80
N PHE A 160 -22.14 -10.96 -7.58
CA PHE A 160 -22.70 -10.40 -6.35
C PHE A 160 -24.05 -11.01 -5.97
N ASN A 161 -24.94 -11.21 -6.94
CA ASN A 161 -26.26 -11.80 -6.73
C ASN A 161 -26.21 -13.27 -6.26
N LEU A 162 -25.13 -14.00 -6.58
CA LEU A 162 -24.92 -15.36 -6.10
C LEU A 162 -24.47 -15.33 -4.64
N ILE A 163 -23.48 -14.50 -4.33
CA ILE A 163 -22.94 -14.36 -2.97
C ILE A 163 -24.03 -13.86 -2.02
N SER A 164 -24.78 -12.82 -2.40
CA SER A 164 -25.85 -12.28 -1.56
C SER A 164 -26.95 -13.31 -1.28
N LYS A 165 -27.37 -14.10 -2.28
CA LYS A 165 -28.36 -15.17 -2.09
C LYS A 165 -27.89 -16.28 -1.15
N VAL A 166 -26.59 -16.58 -1.16
CA VAL A 166 -25.99 -17.60 -0.28
C VAL A 166 -25.78 -17.06 1.13
N MET A 167 -25.42 -15.78 1.27
CA MET A 167 -25.08 -15.20 2.57
C MET A 167 -26.26 -14.60 3.32
N ILE A 168 -27.26 -14.09 2.61
CA ILE A 168 -28.38 -13.37 3.18
C ILE A 168 -29.63 -14.23 3.00
N GLU A 169 -30.32 -14.48 4.10
CA GLU A 169 -31.68 -15.00 4.08
C GLU A 169 -32.67 -13.88 4.34
N GLU A 170 -33.76 -13.93 3.59
CA GLU A 170 -34.89 -13.05 3.78
C GLU A 170 -35.95 -13.83 4.56
N THR A 171 -36.20 -13.40 5.79
CA THR A 171 -37.21 -13.99 6.68
C THR A 171 -38.40 -13.04 6.79
N SER A 172 -39.60 -13.53 6.51
CA SER A 172 -40.84 -12.79 6.74
C SER A 172 -41.25 -12.94 8.21
N GLU A 173 -41.06 -11.88 9.00
CA GLU A 173 -41.56 -11.79 10.38
C GLU A 173 -42.78 -10.86 10.38
N GLY A 174 -43.98 -11.44 10.18
CA GLY A 174 -45.22 -10.69 10.04
C GLY A 174 -45.33 -9.98 8.69
N GLU A 175 -45.66 -8.68 8.70
CA GLU A 175 -45.72 -7.85 7.49
C GLU A 175 -44.34 -7.31 7.07
N THR A 176 -43.33 -7.46 7.92
CA THR A 176 -41.97 -6.96 7.68
C THR A 176 -41.05 -8.06 7.17
N SER A 177 -40.37 -7.77 6.05
CA SER A 177 -39.27 -8.59 5.57
C SER A 177 -37.98 -8.18 6.27
N VAL A 178 -37.37 -9.13 6.97
CA VAL A 178 -36.11 -8.95 7.69
C VAL A 178 -35.03 -9.74 6.99
N GLN A 179 -33.91 -9.09 6.67
CA GLN A 179 -32.74 -9.75 6.09
C GLN A 179 -31.74 -10.07 7.18
N ARG A 180 -31.25 -11.32 7.23
CA ARG A 180 -30.25 -11.77 8.20
C ARG A 180 -29.14 -12.52 7.49
N LEU A 181 -27.96 -12.57 8.12
CA LEU A 181 -26.93 -13.50 7.65
C LEU A 181 -27.37 -14.93 7.93
N ARG A 182 -27.20 -15.77 6.92
CA ARG A 182 -27.41 -17.19 7.06
C ARG A 182 -26.46 -17.78 8.10
N PRO A 183 -26.91 -18.76 8.92
CA PRO A 183 -26.06 -19.43 9.90
C PRO A 183 -24.78 -20.04 9.29
N GLU A 184 -24.82 -20.43 8.01
CA GLU A 184 -23.68 -20.99 7.29
C GLU A 184 -22.50 -20.02 7.11
N VAL A 185 -22.73 -18.71 7.24
CA VAL A 185 -21.65 -17.70 7.21
C VAL A 185 -20.77 -17.80 8.46
N GLY A 186 -21.24 -18.44 9.54
CA GLY A 186 -20.46 -18.67 10.76
C GLY A 186 -20.30 -17.44 11.66
N ILE A 187 -21.01 -16.34 11.36
CA ILE A 187 -21.04 -15.13 12.19
C ILE A 187 -22.26 -15.20 13.09
N SER A 188 -22.06 -15.63 14.34
CA SER A 188 -23.13 -15.68 15.34
C SER A 188 -23.43 -14.29 15.94
N LEU A 189 -24.64 -14.12 16.47
CA LEU A 189 -25.02 -12.95 17.26
C LEU A 189 -24.09 -12.74 18.47
N SER A 190 -23.60 -13.81 19.09
CA SER A 190 -22.65 -13.71 20.20
C SER A 190 -21.29 -13.16 19.75
N THR A 191 -20.86 -13.43 18.52
CA THR A 191 -19.66 -12.84 17.93
C THR A 191 -19.88 -11.35 17.62
N LEU A 192 -21.04 -10.97 17.09
CA LEU A 192 -21.40 -9.57 16.89
C LEU A 192 -21.55 -8.81 18.22
N ALA A 193 -22.16 -9.40 19.23
CA ALA A 193 -22.32 -8.79 20.54
C ALA A 193 -20.96 -8.51 21.22
N ARG A 194 -19.96 -9.38 21.02
CA ARG A 194 -18.58 -9.15 21.48
C ARG A 194 -17.90 -7.95 20.80
N THR A 195 -18.40 -7.48 19.66
CA THR A 195 -17.94 -6.21 19.07
C THR A 195 -18.55 -4.98 19.75
N GLN A 196 -19.63 -5.11 20.54
CA GLN A 196 -20.26 -4.00 21.26
C GLN A 196 -19.46 -3.56 22.49
N SER A 197 -18.67 -4.45 23.10
CA SER A 197 -17.84 -4.13 24.26
C SER A 197 -16.60 -3.29 23.92
N PHE A 198 -16.42 -2.94 22.65
CA PHE A 198 -15.36 -2.02 22.25
C PHE A 198 -15.69 -0.62 22.80
N PRO A 199 -14.75 0.08 23.46
CA PRO A 199 -14.94 1.46 23.89
C PRO A 199 -14.98 2.34 22.63
N ALA A 200 -16.12 2.34 21.97
CA ALA A 200 -16.29 3.09 20.76
C ALA A 200 -16.36 4.56 21.15
N THR A 201 -15.37 5.32 20.70
CA THR A 201 -15.46 6.79 20.59
C THR A 201 -16.65 7.23 19.74
N SER A 202 -17.35 6.30 19.06
CA SER A 202 -18.58 6.52 18.32
C SER A 202 -19.65 5.45 18.61
N PRO A 203 -20.87 5.82 19.05
CA PRO A 203 -21.97 4.90 19.39
C PRO A 203 -22.62 4.21 18.17
N ASP A 204 -21.88 3.95 17.09
CA ASP A 204 -22.43 3.35 15.86
C ASP A 204 -23.00 1.95 16.17
N PRO A 205 -24.33 1.75 16.05
CA PRO A 205 -24.96 0.47 16.33
C PRO A 205 -24.69 -0.57 15.23
N HIS A 206 -23.89 -0.22 14.20
CA HIS A 206 -23.63 -1.08 13.06
C HIS A 206 -22.22 -1.67 13.03
N VAL A 207 -22.11 -2.88 12.47
CA VAL A 207 -20.87 -3.53 12.07
C VAL A 207 -20.82 -3.59 10.56
N ARG A 208 -19.67 -3.32 9.97
CA ARG A 208 -19.47 -3.41 8.52
C ARG A 208 -18.56 -4.59 8.20
N LEU A 209 -19.09 -5.52 7.42
CA LEU A 209 -18.36 -6.65 6.88
C LEU A 209 -17.96 -6.36 5.44
N GLU A 210 -16.80 -6.86 5.05
CA GLU A 210 -16.33 -6.89 3.67
C GLU A 210 -16.22 -8.35 3.24
N VAL A 211 -17.07 -8.73 2.30
CA VAL A 211 -17.05 -10.07 1.74
C VAL A 211 -16.34 -10.01 0.40
N VAL A 212 -15.26 -10.76 0.26
CA VAL A 212 -14.49 -10.84 -0.98
C VAL A 212 -15.37 -11.44 -2.08
N THR A 213 -15.56 -10.71 -3.17
CA THR A 213 -16.38 -11.14 -4.30
C THR A 213 -15.53 -11.57 -5.50
N GLU A 214 -14.33 -11.00 -5.64
CA GLU A 214 -13.38 -11.32 -6.70
C GLU A 214 -11.96 -11.16 -6.17
N VAL A 215 -11.09 -12.10 -6.52
CA VAL A 215 -9.66 -12.08 -6.16
C VAL A 215 -8.85 -12.06 -7.44
N TYR A 216 -7.82 -11.22 -7.44
CA TYR A 216 -6.85 -11.12 -8.52
C TYR A 216 -5.57 -11.81 -8.08
N TYR A 217 -5.18 -12.84 -8.82
CA TYR A 217 -4.00 -13.65 -8.56
C TYR A 217 -2.90 -13.35 -9.58
N ALA A 218 -1.71 -13.03 -9.10
CA ALA A 218 -0.52 -12.88 -9.92
C ALA A 218 0.17 -14.24 -10.11
N HIS A 219 0.46 -14.58 -11.37
CA HIS A 219 1.26 -15.74 -11.76
C HIS A 219 2.74 -15.38 -11.93
N ALA A 220 3.02 -14.11 -12.26
CA ALA A 220 4.37 -13.61 -12.42
C ALA A 220 4.51 -12.12 -12.10
N PHE A 221 5.66 -11.77 -11.52
CA PHE A 221 6.15 -10.39 -11.45
C PHE A 221 7.41 -10.24 -12.31
N ASP A 222 7.47 -9.17 -13.07
CA ASP A 222 8.73 -8.60 -13.53
C ASP A 222 9.20 -7.57 -12.50
N ILE A 223 10.48 -7.67 -12.16
CA ILE A 223 11.13 -6.86 -11.13
C ILE A 223 12.35 -6.25 -11.79
N SER A 224 12.35 -4.94 -11.96
CA SER A 224 13.50 -4.20 -12.50
C SER A 224 14.18 -3.46 -11.37
N VAL A 225 15.43 -3.84 -11.07
CA VAL A 225 16.27 -3.18 -10.07
C VAL A 225 17.26 -2.30 -10.83
N THR A 226 17.12 -0.99 -10.69
CA THR A 226 18.02 -0.01 -11.28
C THR A 226 18.87 0.65 -10.20
N ARG A 227 20.18 0.63 -10.38
CA ARG A 227 21.13 1.40 -9.58
C ARG A 227 20.97 2.87 -9.93
N LEU A 228 20.52 3.66 -8.96
CA LEU A 228 20.54 5.12 -9.10
C LEU A 228 22.01 5.55 -9.01
N ARG A 229 22.62 5.88 -10.16
CA ARG A 229 23.87 6.64 -10.12
C ARG A 229 23.55 7.91 -9.35
N GLN A 230 24.23 8.15 -8.23
CA GLN A 230 24.10 9.41 -7.48
C GLN A 230 24.07 10.56 -8.50
N PRO A 231 22.92 11.22 -8.69
CA PRO A 231 22.86 12.25 -9.69
C PRO A 231 23.71 13.41 -9.18
N ALA A 232 24.61 13.90 -10.02
CA ALA A 232 24.87 15.32 -9.99
C ALA A 232 23.56 16.03 -10.40
N ARG A 233 22.66 16.29 -9.43
CA ARG A 233 21.41 17.09 -9.50
C ARG A 233 20.35 16.75 -10.59
N ASP A 234 19.12 16.53 -10.12
CA ASP A 234 17.82 16.70 -10.79
C ASP A 234 17.59 16.08 -12.18
N VAL A 235 17.31 14.77 -12.23
CA VAL A 235 16.46 14.19 -13.28
C VAL A 235 15.49 13.21 -12.64
N THR A 236 14.19 13.52 -12.72
CA THR A 236 13.08 12.76 -12.11
C THR A 236 12.14 12.27 -13.21
N GLU A 237 12.67 11.57 -14.21
CA GLU A 237 11.83 10.89 -15.20
C GLU A 237 11.72 9.40 -14.84
N PRO A 238 10.51 8.81 -14.88
CA PRO A 238 10.32 7.38 -14.67
C PRO A 238 11.14 6.61 -15.71
N ILE A 239 11.93 5.65 -15.27
CA ILE A 239 12.68 4.79 -16.18
C ILE A 239 11.68 3.88 -16.88
N GLU A 240 11.46 4.07 -18.19
CA GLU A 240 10.69 3.12 -18.99
C GLU A 240 11.35 1.74 -18.89
N LEU A 241 10.55 0.73 -18.55
CA LEU A 241 10.99 -0.67 -18.52
C LEU A 241 11.60 -1.00 -19.87
N VAL A 242 12.92 -1.16 -19.87
CA VAL A 242 13.73 -1.44 -21.05
C VAL A 242 13.07 -2.54 -21.87
N ASP A 243 12.66 -2.19 -23.08
CA ASP A 243 12.03 -3.11 -24.02
C ASP A 243 12.98 -4.29 -24.30
N ALA A 244 12.43 -5.49 -24.46
CA ALA A 244 13.21 -6.74 -24.55
C ALA A 244 14.21 -6.82 -25.73
N SER A 245 14.33 -5.77 -26.53
CA SER A 245 15.27 -5.63 -27.65
C SER A 245 16.74 -5.44 -27.23
N ILE A 246 17.06 -5.21 -25.94
CA ILE A 246 18.45 -5.17 -25.44
C ILE A 246 19.08 -6.58 -25.30
N GLN A 247 18.35 -7.65 -25.61
CA GLN A 247 18.80 -9.03 -25.37
C GLN A 247 20.05 -9.49 -26.15
N ASP A 248 20.35 -8.92 -27.32
CA ASP A 248 21.33 -9.55 -28.22
C ASP A 248 22.79 -9.42 -27.73
N ASN A 249 23.16 -8.32 -27.07
CA ASN A 249 24.56 -8.13 -26.65
C ASN A 249 24.90 -8.83 -25.32
N ASN A 250 23.90 -9.11 -24.48
CA ASN A 250 24.12 -9.61 -23.11
C ASN A 250 23.63 -11.06 -22.89
N LYS A 251 23.27 -11.77 -23.96
CA LYS A 251 22.75 -13.15 -23.88
C LYS A 251 23.65 -14.09 -23.08
N GLY A 252 24.96 -14.04 -23.29
CA GLY A 252 25.92 -14.88 -22.58
C GLY A 252 25.98 -14.60 -21.07
N LEU A 253 25.89 -13.33 -20.68
CA LEU A 253 25.84 -12.93 -19.27
C LEU A 253 24.54 -13.40 -18.61
N VAL A 254 23.39 -13.15 -19.26
CA VAL A 254 22.08 -13.57 -18.75
C VAL A 254 22.01 -15.09 -18.58
N GLU A 255 22.56 -15.86 -19.52
CA GLU A 255 22.62 -17.32 -19.43
C GLU A 255 23.52 -17.78 -18.27
N ALA A 256 24.71 -17.19 -18.13
CA ALA A 256 25.62 -17.49 -17.02
C ALA A 256 25.01 -17.16 -15.64
N LEU A 257 24.30 -16.04 -15.53
CA LEU A 257 23.62 -15.66 -14.29
C LEU A 257 22.45 -16.60 -13.98
N ASN A 258 21.63 -16.97 -14.97
CA ASN A 258 20.54 -17.93 -14.77
C ASN A 258 21.07 -19.31 -14.35
N GLN A 259 22.20 -19.78 -14.90
CA GLN A 259 22.83 -21.04 -14.47
C GLN A 259 23.26 -21.00 -13.00
N ARG A 260 23.81 -19.87 -12.54
CA ARG A 260 24.15 -19.69 -11.11
C ARG A 260 22.91 -19.63 -10.24
N LEU A 261 21.82 -19.04 -10.75
CA LEU A 261 20.58 -18.88 -10.00
C LEU A 261 19.87 -20.21 -9.74
N VAL A 262 20.05 -21.20 -10.61
CA VAL A 262 19.56 -22.59 -10.38
C VAL A 262 20.21 -23.23 -9.15
N VAL A 263 21.48 -22.89 -8.86
CA VAL A 263 22.23 -23.43 -7.71
C VAL A 263 21.77 -22.80 -6.40
N VAL A 264 21.39 -21.52 -6.46
CA VAL A 264 20.80 -20.79 -5.33
C VAL A 264 19.31 -21.12 -5.32
N ALA A 265 18.98 -22.31 -4.82
CA ALA A 265 17.60 -22.76 -4.72
C ALA A 265 16.73 -21.62 -4.14
N PRO A 266 15.58 -21.30 -4.77
CA PRO A 266 14.74 -20.21 -4.30
C PRO A 266 14.35 -20.46 -2.85
N SER A 267 14.59 -19.48 -1.99
CA SER A 267 14.28 -19.53 -0.55
C SER A 267 12.77 -19.73 -0.28
N THR A 268 11.93 -19.58 -1.31
CA THR A 268 10.48 -19.84 -1.26
C THR A 268 10.10 -21.03 -2.17
N PRO A 269 9.61 -22.15 -1.60
CA PRO A 269 9.07 -23.27 -2.38
C PRO A 269 8.00 -22.83 -3.38
N GLY A 270 7.95 -23.47 -4.55
CA GLY A 270 6.94 -23.18 -5.57
C GLY A 270 7.15 -21.85 -6.30
N THR A 271 8.33 -21.25 -6.23
CA THR A 271 8.68 -20.04 -7.00
C THR A 271 9.86 -20.31 -7.92
N ASN A 272 9.83 -19.76 -9.13
CA ASN A 272 10.93 -19.82 -10.08
C ASN A 272 11.33 -18.39 -10.47
N LEU A 273 12.61 -18.07 -10.28
CA LEU A 273 13.19 -16.78 -10.59
C LEU A 273 14.07 -16.93 -11.84
N ARG A 274 13.93 -16.01 -12.79
CA ARG A 274 14.71 -15.97 -14.01
C ARG A 274 15.17 -14.54 -14.29
N ILE A 275 16.43 -14.35 -14.63
CA ILE A 275 16.93 -13.07 -15.15
C ILE A 275 16.51 -12.96 -16.62
N LEU A 276 15.76 -11.90 -16.93
CA LEU A 276 15.31 -11.56 -18.28
C LEU A 276 16.33 -10.69 -19.03
N GLY A 277 17.04 -9.84 -18.30
CA GLY A 277 18.02 -8.91 -18.84
C GLY A 277 18.90 -8.33 -17.75
N ALA A 278 20.13 -7.98 -18.13
CA ALA A 278 21.08 -7.31 -17.25
C ALA A 278 21.86 -6.28 -18.07
N THR A 279 22.08 -5.10 -17.50
CA THR A 279 22.98 -4.04 -17.98
C THR A 279 23.88 -3.62 -16.82
N ASP A 280 24.79 -2.68 -17.06
CA ASP A 280 25.67 -2.14 -16.01
C ASP A 280 24.92 -1.41 -14.88
N ALA A 281 23.67 -1.02 -15.11
CA ALA A 281 22.87 -0.25 -14.16
C ALA A 281 21.55 -0.93 -13.77
N THR A 282 21.02 -1.84 -14.59
CA THR A 282 19.68 -2.39 -14.40
C THR A 282 19.67 -3.90 -14.57
N ILE A 283 18.97 -4.60 -13.68
CA ILE A 283 18.70 -6.03 -13.80
C ILE A 283 17.20 -6.24 -13.76
N VAL A 284 16.71 -6.96 -14.76
CA VAL A 284 15.30 -7.34 -14.88
C VAL A 284 15.18 -8.82 -14.54
N LEU A 285 14.43 -9.09 -13.49
CA LEU A 285 14.10 -10.42 -13.00
C LEU A 285 12.63 -10.70 -13.32
N ARG A 286 12.31 -11.98 -13.56
CA ARG A 286 10.95 -12.49 -13.57
C ARG A 286 10.81 -13.52 -12.47
N ARG A 287 9.91 -13.27 -11.54
CA ARG A 287 9.48 -14.25 -10.54
C ARG A 287 8.16 -14.86 -10.98
N THR A 288 8.12 -16.17 -11.15
CA THR A 288 6.92 -16.95 -11.47
C THR A 288 6.53 -17.79 -10.26
N PHE A 289 5.23 -17.96 -10.03
CA PHE A 289 4.70 -18.78 -8.95
C PHE A 289 4.03 -20.02 -9.54
N GLU A 290 4.31 -21.17 -8.94
CA GLU A 290 3.62 -22.43 -9.23
C GLU A 290 2.14 -22.34 -8.81
N GLU A 291 1.90 -21.76 -7.63
CA GLU A 291 0.57 -21.40 -7.15
C GLU A 291 0.44 -19.87 -7.13
N PRO A 292 -0.54 -19.31 -7.84
CA PRO A 292 -0.62 -17.86 -8.03
C PRO A 292 -1.01 -17.16 -6.73
N ILE A 293 -0.47 -15.96 -6.51
CA ILE A 293 -0.63 -15.25 -5.24
C ILE A 293 -1.64 -14.12 -5.36
N ALA A 294 -2.53 -13.95 -4.39
CA ALA A 294 -3.49 -12.87 -4.41
C ALA A 294 -2.78 -11.53 -4.20
N VAL A 295 -3.04 -10.59 -5.09
CA VAL A 295 -2.44 -9.25 -5.12
C VAL A 295 -3.45 -8.15 -4.80
N GLY A 296 -4.72 -8.39 -5.13
CA GLY A 296 -5.81 -7.47 -4.86
C GLY A 296 -7.15 -8.18 -4.94
N TYR A 297 -8.20 -7.50 -4.47
CA TYR A 297 -9.55 -8.05 -4.44
C TYR A 297 -10.63 -6.98 -4.60
N ARG A 298 -11.82 -7.43 -5.00
CA ARG A 298 -13.08 -6.68 -4.85
C ARG A 298 -13.88 -7.30 -3.72
N SER A 299 -14.61 -6.45 -3.01
CA SER A 299 -15.50 -6.87 -1.93
C SER A 299 -16.86 -6.19 -2.05
N MET A 300 -17.88 -6.85 -1.53
CA MET A 300 -19.16 -6.23 -1.20
C MET A 300 -19.16 -5.87 0.28
N ARG A 301 -19.78 -4.75 0.62
CA ARG A 301 -19.95 -4.35 2.02
C ARG A 301 -21.30 -4.78 2.52
N VAL A 302 -21.35 -5.38 3.70
CA VAL A 302 -22.58 -5.76 4.40
C VAL A 302 -22.61 -5.05 5.74
N THR A 303 -23.59 -4.20 5.96
CA THR A 303 -23.80 -3.48 7.21
C THR A 303 -24.81 -4.26 8.05
N LEU A 304 -24.40 -4.66 9.24
CA LEU A 304 -25.22 -5.40 10.19
C LEU A 304 -25.56 -4.55 11.40
N ASN A 305 -26.76 -4.70 11.93
CA ASN A 305 -27.09 -4.21 13.27
C ASN A 305 -26.41 -5.09 14.33
N LYS A 306 -25.61 -4.50 15.21
CA LYS A 306 -24.85 -5.21 16.26
C LYS A 306 -25.73 -6.00 17.22
N LYS A 307 -26.96 -5.54 17.48
CA LYS A 307 -27.87 -6.13 18.47
C LYS A 307 -28.70 -7.26 17.87
N THR A 308 -29.25 -7.02 16.68
CA THR A 308 -30.20 -7.94 16.04
C THR A 308 -29.55 -8.87 15.01
N GLY A 309 -28.34 -8.55 14.53
CA GLY A 309 -27.67 -9.27 13.44
C GLY A 309 -28.33 -9.06 12.08
N GLU A 310 -29.31 -8.16 12.01
CA GLU A 310 -30.05 -7.87 10.78
C GLU A 310 -29.15 -7.12 9.80
N VAL A 311 -29.26 -7.49 8.53
CA VAL A 311 -28.62 -6.79 7.42
C VAL A 311 -29.38 -5.49 7.19
N VAL A 312 -28.73 -4.37 7.52
CA VAL A 312 -29.27 -3.02 7.32
C VAL A 312 -29.08 -2.57 5.88
N SER A 313 -27.92 -2.88 5.31
CA SER A 313 -27.61 -2.60 3.91
C SER A 313 -26.54 -3.54 3.40
N TYR A 314 -26.54 -3.77 2.10
CA TYR A 314 -25.42 -4.40 1.42
C TYR A 314 -25.26 -3.76 0.04
N ASP A 315 -24.02 -3.44 -0.33
CA ASP A 315 -23.72 -2.79 -1.61
C ASP A 315 -22.61 -3.55 -2.34
N SER A 316 -22.86 -3.78 -3.63
CA SER A 316 -21.90 -4.33 -4.60
C SER A 316 -20.88 -3.29 -5.01
N HIS A 317 -21.25 -2.01 -4.94
CA HIS A 317 -20.35 -0.92 -5.15
C HIS A 317 -19.51 -0.75 -3.89
N ASN A 318 -18.21 -0.93 -4.07
CA ASN A 318 -17.27 0.01 -3.52
C ASN A 318 -17.49 1.32 -4.32
N PRO A 319 -18.28 2.32 -3.88
CA PRO A 319 -17.55 3.55 -3.72
C PRO A 319 -16.51 3.14 -2.68
N ILE A 320 -15.28 2.88 -3.13
CA ILE A 320 -14.15 3.39 -2.35
C ILE A 320 -14.66 4.79 -2.08
N PRO A 321 -15.02 5.14 -0.81
CA PRO A 321 -15.36 6.52 -0.56
C PRO A 321 -14.24 7.27 -1.26
N LYS A 322 -14.53 8.37 -1.96
CA LYS A 322 -13.44 9.31 -2.18
C LYS A 322 -13.04 9.75 -0.77
N ALA A 323 -12.39 8.87 0.00
CA ALA A 323 -11.42 9.20 1.00
C ALA A 323 -10.63 10.21 0.23
N ASP A 324 -10.75 11.45 0.66
CA ASP A 324 -9.89 12.50 0.19
C ASP A 324 -8.51 11.89 0.08
N LYS A 325 -8.07 11.64 -1.17
CA LYS A 325 -6.87 10.85 -1.40
C LYS A 325 -5.82 11.51 -0.50
N PRO A 326 -5.19 10.78 0.43
CA PRO A 326 -4.17 11.39 1.26
C PRO A 326 -3.20 12.07 0.30
N ALA A 327 -2.97 13.37 0.51
CA ALA A 327 -2.16 14.18 -0.40
C ALA A 327 -0.90 13.41 -0.79
N THR A 328 -0.76 13.08 -2.08
CA THR A 328 0.44 12.40 -2.54
C THR A 328 1.64 13.29 -2.22
N ARG A 329 2.84 12.72 -2.22
CA ARG A 329 4.05 13.55 -2.05
C ARG A 329 4.12 14.63 -3.12
N ARG A 330 3.64 14.33 -4.34
CA ARG A 330 3.53 15.28 -5.44
C ARG A 330 2.51 16.38 -5.16
N ASP A 331 1.30 16.03 -4.73
CA ASP A 331 0.27 17.03 -4.38
C ASP A 331 0.77 17.98 -3.27
N ARG A 332 1.55 17.46 -2.32
CA ARG A 332 2.22 18.25 -1.29
C ARG A 332 3.25 19.22 -1.86
N PHE A 333 4.11 18.76 -2.76
CA PHE A 333 5.08 19.63 -3.42
C PHE A 333 4.41 20.69 -4.29
N ASP A 334 3.34 20.33 -5.00
CA ASP A 334 2.57 21.28 -5.81
C ASP A 334 1.93 22.36 -4.92
N LEU A 335 1.42 21.97 -3.73
CA LEU A 335 0.91 22.91 -2.73
C LEU A 335 2.00 23.79 -2.12
N GLU A 336 3.14 23.20 -1.73
CA GLU A 336 4.31 23.93 -1.21
C GLU A 336 4.81 24.95 -2.24
N GLY A 337 4.92 24.55 -3.51
CA GLY A 337 5.32 25.43 -4.61
C GLY A 337 4.31 26.53 -4.90
N ALA A 338 3.01 26.21 -4.92
CA ALA A 338 1.95 27.20 -5.10
C ALA A 338 1.95 28.23 -3.95
N LEU A 339 2.09 27.76 -2.71
CA LEU A 339 2.17 28.64 -1.55
C LEU A 339 3.45 29.49 -1.55
N ALA A 340 4.59 28.92 -1.97
CA ALA A 340 5.84 29.66 -2.13
C ALA A 340 5.74 30.80 -3.15
N LEU A 341 5.08 30.57 -4.29
CA LEU A 341 4.87 31.61 -5.30
C LEU A 341 4.04 32.77 -4.76
N GLU A 342 2.90 32.47 -4.12
CA GLU A 342 2.03 33.50 -3.55
C GLU A 342 2.71 34.26 -2.39
N LEU A 343 3.51 33.56 -1.57
CA LEU A 343 4.29 34.19 -0.51
C LEU A 343 5.42 35.06 -1.04
N ALA A 344 6.13 34.63 -2.09
CA ALA A 344 7.21 35.40 -2.69
C ALA A 344 6.70 36.72 -3.29
N ASP A 345 5.55 36.67 -3.98
CA ASP A 345 4.87 37.87 -4.49
C ASP A 345 4.47 38.81 -3.34
N HIS A 346 3.87 38.26 -2.27
CA HIS A 346 3.47 39.04 -1.11
C HIS A 346 4.65 39.69 -0.35
N LEU A 347 5.80 39.01 -0.30
CA LEU A 347 7.00 39.45 0.41
C LEU A 347 7.93 40.33 -0.43
N GLN A 348 7.59 40.59 -1.70
CA GLN A 348 8.43 41.36 -2.62
C GLN A 348 8.82 42.72 -2.01
N GLY A 349 10.13 42.98 -1.94
CA GLY A 349 10.70 44.21 -1.37
C GLY A 349 10.76 44.26 0.16
N LYS A 350 10.40 43.19 0.87
CA LYS A 350 10.51 43.06 2.33
C LYS A 350 11.44 41.92 2.76
N ALA A 351 11.43 40.82 2.02
CA ALA A 351 12.26 39.65 2.28
C ALA A 351 12.39 38.79 1.02
N GLU A 352 13.50 38.06 0.87
CA GLU A 352 13.66 37.04 -0.17
C GLU A 352 13.23 35.69 0.40
N LEU A 353 12.18 35.07 -0.16
CA LEU A 353 11.70 33.75 0.24
C LEU A 353 12.63 32.67 -0.32
N ILE A 354 13.22 31.85 0.56
CA ILE A 354 14.14 30.76 0.19
C ILE A 354 13.37 29.43 0.03
N GLU A 355 12.56 29.06 1.03
CA GLU A 355 11.87 27.77 1.08
C GLU A 355 10.54 27.90 1.83
N VAL A 356 9.52 27.17 1.35
CA VAL A 356 8.25 26.96 2.05
C VAL A 356 8.04 25.47 2.20
N ARG A 357 7.86 25.01 3.43
CA ARG A 357 7.69 23.59 3.71
C ARG A 357 6.71 23.34 4.83
N TYR A 358 5.87 22.32 4.69
CA TYR A 358 5.01 21.88 5.79
C TYR A 358 5.78 20.94 6.72
N ASP A 359 5.92 21.30 8.00
CA ASP A 359 6.46 20.40 9.02
C ASP A 359 5.30 19.63 9.70
N PRO A 360 5.16 18.31 9.43
CA PRO A 360 4.10 17.51 10.02
C PRO A 360 4.25 17.37 11.54
N THR A 361 5.48 17.44 12.08
CA THR A 361 5.79 17.21 13.51
C THR A 361 5.13 18.26 14.40
N ILE A 362 5.18 19.52 13.95
CA ILE A 362 4.57 20.66 14.65
C ILE A 362 3.27 21.12 13.98
N SER A 363 2.87 20.45 12.89
CA SER A 363 1.68 20.75 12.11
C SER A 363 1.64 22.21 11.62
N ARG A 364 2.78 22.80 11.28
CA ARG A 364 2.95 24.21 10.88
C ARG A 364 3.76 24.36 9.60
N TRP A 365 3.59 25.50 8.95
CA TRP A 365 4.39 25.88 7.79
C TRP A 365 5.68 26.58 8.26
N ARG A 366 6.81 26.12 7.73
CA ARG A 366 8.11 26.79 7.89
C ARG A 366 8.39 27.61 6.64
N LEU A 367 8.77 28.86 6.87
CA LEU A 367 9.14 29.79 5.83
C LEU A 367 10.58 30.21 6.10
N GLN A 368 11.49 29.78 5.24
CA GLN A 368 12.86 30.24 5.28
C GLN A 368 12.96 31.52 4.44
N VAL A 369 13.38 32.61 5.07
CA VAL A 369 13.47 33.93 4.42
C VAL A 369 14.85 34.53 4.66
N ARG A 370 15.36 35.29 3.69
CA ARG A 370 16.51 36.18 3.86
C ARG A 370 16.00 37.61 4.02
N LEU A 371 16.42 38.25 5.10
CA LEU A 371 16.07 39.63 5.41
C LEU A 371 17.23 40.54 4.98
N ASP A 372 16.90 41.75 4.54
CA ASP A 372 17.90 42.81 4.37
C ASP A 372 18.45 43.23 5.74
N GLU A 373 19.69 43.72 5.80
CA GLU A 373 20.31 44.14 7.06
C GLU A 373 19.44 45.20 7.77
N GLY A 374 19.01 44.87 9.00
CA GLY A 374 18.17 45.74 9.83
C GLY A 374 16.67 45.66 9.55
N ALA A 375 16.21 44.82 8.63
CA ALA A 375 14.78 44.58 8.41
C ALA A 375 14.18 43.72 9.54
N GLU A 376 12.97 44.08 9.99
CA GLU A 376 12.20 43.27 10.93
C GLU A 376 11.55 42.08 10.23
N THR A 377 11.34 40.98 10.97
CA THR A 377 10.64 39.80 10.45
C THR A 377 9.24 40.19 9.93
N PRO A 378 8.90 39.87 8.68
CA PRO A 378 7.64 40.29 8.09
C PRO A 378 6.44 39.68 8.82
N PHE A 379 5.47 40.50 9.21
CA PHE A 379 4.21 40.04 9.75
C PHE A 379 3.15 39.95 8.63
N ILE A 380 2.52 38.78 8.51
CA ILE A 380 1.43 38.55 7.55
C ILE A 380 0.10 38.46 8.32
N PRO A 381 -0.77 39.49 8.28
CA PRO A 381 -2.11 39.46 8.86
C PRO A 381 -2.96 38.28 8.40
N ARG A 382 -3.88 37.81 9.25
CA ARG A 382 -4.76 36.68 8.95
C ARG A 382 -5.55 36.86 7.64
N SER A 383 -6.04 38.07 7.36
CA SER A 383 -6.77 38.36 6.12
C SER A 383 -5.92 38.14 4.87
N GLN A 384 -4.63 38.51 4.92
CA GLN A 384 -3.69 38.29 3.83
C GLN A 384 -3.31 36.81 3.73
N ARG A 385 -3.15 36.10 4.86
CA ARG A 385 -2.95 34.63 4.84
C ARG A 385 -4.13 33.89 4.22
N ALA A 386 -5.36 34.33 4.47
CA ALA A 386 -6.55 33.75 3.85
C ALA A 386 -6.53 33.89 2.32
N ALA A 387 -6.23 35.10 1.81
CA ALA A 387 -6.11 35.35 0.37
C ALA A 387 -4.99 34.52 -0.27
N ILE A 388 -3.81 34.47 0.35
CA ILE A 388 -2.67 33.65 -0.11
C ILE A 388 -3.06 32.16 -0.16
N ALA A 389 -3.75 31.66 0.87
CA ALA A 389 -4.19 30.26 0.92
C ALA A 389 -5.23 29.93 -0.16
N GLU A 390 -6.16 30.84 -0.42
CA GLU A 390 -7.17 30.71 -1.46
C GLU A 390 -6.51 30.64 -2.84
N HIS A 391 -5.64 31.59 -3.19
CA HIS A 391 -4.93 31.58 -4.47
C HIS A 391 -4.01 30.36 -4.64
N ALA A 392 -3.29 29.95 -3.59
CA ALA A 392 -2.48 28.74 -3.62
C ALA A 392 -3.37 27.50 -3.86
N GLY A 393 -4.58 27.49 -3.31
CA GLY A 393 -5.58 26.48 -3.55
C GLY A 393 -6.14 26.49 -4.97
N GLU A 394 -6.35 27.65 -5.58
CA GLU A 394 -6.79 27.78 -6.98
C GLU A 394 -5.72 27.32 -7.97
N ARG A 395 -4.44 27.58 -7.67
CA ARG A 395 -3.30 27.11 -8.49
C ARG A 395 -3.11 25.60 -8.44
N THR A 396 -3.48 24.98 -7.31
CA THR A 396 -3.45 23.54 -7.17
C THR A 396 -4.77 22.95 -7.68
N ASN A 397 -4.75 22.50 -8.94
CA ASN A 397 -5.94 21.94 -9.62
C ASN A 397 -6.68 20.83 -8.84
N ARG A 398 -6.06 20.23 -7.81
CA ARG A 398 -6.66 19.26 -6.89
C ARG A 398 -6.09 19.41 -5.47
N LEU A 399 -6.90 19.94 -4.55
CA LEU A 399 -6.59 19.89 -3.12
C LEU A 399 -7.27 18.69 -2.46
N SER A 400 -6.51 17.87 -1.74
CA SER A 400 -7.08 16.87 -0.85
C SER A 400 -7.76 17.52 0.37
N SER A 401 -8.64 16.74 1.02
CA SER A 401 -9.09 16.89 2.43
C SER A 401 -8.01 17.45 3.36
N GLU A 402 -6.85 16.82 3.30
CA GLU A 402 -5.73 17.15 4.18
C GLU A 402 -5.06 18.45 3.79
N ASP A 403 -4.89 18.72 2.51
CA ASP A 403 -4.28 19.96 2.02
C ASP A 403 -5.14 21.18 2.34
N LYS A 404 -6.47 21.04 2.23
CA LYS A 404 -7.41 22.07 2.69
C LYS A 404 -7.25 22.34 4.18
N ARG A 405 -7.08 21.29 5.00
CA ARG A 405 -6.80 21.45 6.44
C ARG A 405 -5.45 22.13 6.69
N ARG A 406 -4.41 21.83 5.90
CA ARG A 406 -3.09 22.48 6.02
C ARG A 406 -3.14 23.95 5.63
N LEU A 407 -3.85 24.30 4.56
CA LEU A 407 -4.11 25.68 4.17
C LEU A 407 -4.91 26.41 5.25
N GLN A 408 -5.96 25.79 5.79
CA GLN A 408 -6.73 26.38 6.88
C GLN A 408 -5.87 26.62 8.13
N ARG A 409 -4.94 25.70 8.44
CA ARG A 409 -3.94 25.90 9.53
C ARG A 409 -3.00 27.08 9.26
N PHE A 410 -2.60 27.30 8.01
CA PHE A 410 -1.82 28.49 7.61
C PHE A 410 -2.61 29.78 7.86
N VAL A 411 -3.92 29.78 7.61
CA VAL A 411 -4.80 30.92 7.88
C VAL A 411 -4.96 31.16 9.39
N ASP A 412 -5.35 30.12 10.13
CA ASP A 412 -5.82 30.25 11.52
C ASP A 412 -4.71 30.41 12.54
N ALA A 413 -3.61 29.66 12.39
CA ALA A 413 -2.49 29.82 13.28
C ALA A 413 -1.65 31.00 12.79
N GLY A 414 -1.13 31.84 13.70
CA GLY A 414 0.12 32.58 13.44
C GLY A 414 1.31 31.62 13.27
N GLY A 415 1.11 30.44 12.68
CA GLY A 415 1.99 29.28 12.61
C GLY A 415 2.91 29.33 11.41
N ILE A 416 3.40 30.52 11.10
CA ILE A 416 4.55 30.71 10.24
C ILE A 416 5.75 30.78 11.17
N VAL A 417 6.62 29.79 11.08
CA VAL A 417 7.95 29.89 11.71
C VAL A 417 8.86 30.51 10.67
N PHE A 418 9.27 31.75 10.90
CA PHE A 418 10.29 32.40 10.09
C PHE A 418 11.66 31.92 10.54
N GLU A 419 12.38 31.29 9.62
CA GLU A 419 13.80 30.97 9.81
C GLU A 419 14.61 31.96 8.98
N THR A 420 15.29 32.88 9.67
CA THR A 420 16.22 33.83 9.06
C THR A 420 17.53 33.13 8.80
N ARG A 421 18.02 33.18 7.56
CA ARG A 421 19.32 32.62 7.17
C ARG A 421 20.42 33.66 7.10
#